data_AF-A0A6I9MQ32-F1
#
_entry.id   AF-A0A6I9MQ32-F1
#
_cell.length_a   1.000
_cell.length_b   1.000
_cell.length_c   1.000
_cell.angle_alpha   90.00
_cell.angle_beta   90.00
_cell.angle_gamma   90.00
#
_symmetry.space_group_name_H-M   'P 1'
#
loop_
_entity.id
_entity.type
_entity.pdbx_description
1 polymer ?
#
loop_
_entity_poly.entity_id
_entity_poly.type
_entity_poly.pdbx_seq_one_letter_code
_entity_poly.pdbx_strand_id
1 'polypeptide(L)'
;MSILSRSLLLVLYCRYSREAYVALVHHIRECIPGVSLSSDFITGFCGETEDDHLQTVSLLREVQYNTGFLFAYSMRQKTRAYHRLKDDVPEEVKLRRLEELITVFREEASKANQTSVGCTQLVLVEG
;
A
#
# COMPACT_ATOMS: atom_id res chain seq x y z
N MET A 1 -5.67 -0.74 -5.16
CA MET A 1 -5.60 -1.88 -4.21
C MET A 1 -4.33 -2.68 -4.46
N SER A 2 -3.28 -2.33 -3.74
CA SER A 2 -1.91 -2.79 -3.87
C SER A 2 -1.58 -3.64 -2.65
N ILE A 3 -1.45 -4.94 -2.86
CA ILE A 3 -0.76 -5.84 -1.93
C ILE A 3 0.29 -6.53 -2.77
N LEU A 4 1.56 -6.28 -2.45
CA LEU A 4 2.67 -6.48 -3.38
C LEU A 4 3.62 -7.60 -2.93
N SER A 5 3.11 -8.52 -2.11
CA SER A 5 3.73 -9.84 -1.98
C SER A 5 3.45 -10.68 -3.22
N ARG A 6 4.44 -11.47 -3.65
CA ARG A 6 4.42 -12.30 -4.86
C ARG A 6 3.26 -13.31 -4.86
N SER A 7 2.92 -13.85 -3.69
CA SER A 7 1.78 -14.75 -3.46
C SER A 7 0.44 -14.03 -3.67
N LEU A 8 0.28 -12.85 -3.08
CA LEU A 8 -0.96 -12.08 -3.08
C LEU A 8 -1.23 -11.36 -4.41
N LEU A 9 -0.19 -10.93 -5.12
CA LEU A 9 -0.33 -10.36 -6.47
C LEU A 9 -1.00 -11.36 -7.43
N LEU A 10 -0.63 -12.64 -7.35
CA LEU A 10 -1.25 -13.69 -8.15
C LEU A 10 -2.71 -13.91 -7.76
N VAL A 11 -3.01 -13.91 -6.46
CA VAL A 11 -4.39 -14.09 -5.97
C VAL A 11 -5.26 -12.87 -6.34
N LEU A 12 -4.69 -11.67 -6.41
CA LEU A 12 -5.36 -10.43 -6.83
C LEU A 12 -5.33 -10.20 -8.35
N TYR A 13 -4.70 -11.10 -9.11
CA TYR A 13 -4.58 -11.07 -10.58
C TYR A 13 -3.79 -9.87 -11.12
N CYS A 14 -2.84 -9.39 -10.33
CA CYS A 14 -1.81 -8.47 -10.80
C CYS A 14 -0.79 -9.23 -11.66
N ARG A 15 -0.48 -8.69 -12.85
CA ARG A 15 0.40 -9.34 -13.85
C ARG A 15 1.87 -8.92 -13.75
N TYR A 16 2.24 -8.16 -12.72
CA TYR A 16 3.59 -7.64 -12.50
C TYR A 16 4.18 -8.17 -11.19
N SER A 17 5.51 -8.19 -11.09
CA SER A 17 6.21 -8.52 -9.86
C SER A 17 6.47 -7.28 -9.01
N ARG A 18 6.83 -7.49 -7.74
CA ARG A 18 7.27 -6.41 -6.85
C ARG A 18 8.46 -5.66 -7.42
N GLU A 19 9.45 -6.39 -7.93
CA GLU A 19 10.69 -5.83 -8.47
C GLU A 19 10.40 -4.96 -9.69
N ALA A 20 9.51 -5.41 -10.57
CA ALA A 20 9.07 -4.64 -11.73
C ALA A 20 8.33 -3.36 -11.31
N TYR A 21 7.49 -3.45 -10.27
CA TYR A 21 6.79 -2.28 -9.73
C TYR A 21 7.75 -1.26 -9.10
N VAL A 22 8.69 -1.71 -8.27
CA VAL A 22 9.71 -0.86 -7.65
C VAL A 22 10.60 -0.21 -8.71
N ALA A 23 11.04 -0.96 -9.73
CA ALA A 23 11.80 -0.41 -10.85
C ALA A 23 11.02 0.69 -11.59
N LEU A 24 9.72 0.49 -11.80
CA LEU A 24 8.85 1.52 -12.38
C LEU A 24 8.76 2.77 -11.49
N VAL A 25 8.62 2.59 -10.17
CA VAL A 25 8.61 3.71 -9.21
C VAL A 25 9.90 4.52 -9.30
N HIS A 26 11.05 3.86 -9.32
CA HIS A 26 12.35 4.54 -9.47
C HIS A 26 12.43 5.30 -10.79
N HIS A 27 12.04 4.66 -11.90
CA HIS A 27 12.06 5.30 -13.21
C HIS A 27 11.16 6.55 -13.26
N ILE A 28 9.97 6.50 -12.64
CA ILE A 28 9.07 7.67 -12.57
C ILE A 28 9.71 8.81 -11.77
N ARG A 29 10.38 8.52 -10.65
CA ARG A 29 11.05 9.52 -9.82
C ARG A 29 12.26 10.17 -10.51
N GLU A 30 12.98 9.39 -11.32
CA GLU A 30 14.07 9.91 -12.16
C GLU A 30 13.53 10.85 -13.24
N CYS A 31 12.41 10.49 -13.88
CA CYS A 31 11.79 11.30 -14.93
C CYS A 31 11.09 12.56 -14.38
N ILE A 32 10.48 12.45 -13.19
CA ILE A 32 9.68 13.51 -12.57
C ILE A 32 10.14 13.66 -11.11
N PRO A 33 11.19 14.46 -10.85
CA PRO A 33 11.65 14.73 -9.50
C PRO A 33 10.54 15.36 -8.65
N GLY A 34 10.33 14.84 -7.43
CA GLY A 34 9.29 15.33 -6.52
C GLY A 34 7.86 14.85 -6.84
N VAL A 35 7.71 13.87 -7.73
CA VAL A 35 6.40 13.25 -8.01
C VAL A 35 5.75 12.70 -6.75
N SER A 36 4.46 13.02 -6.58
CA SER A 36 3.64 12.45 -5.51
C SER A 36 3.02 11.13 -5.96
N LEU A 37 3.20 10.08 -5.15
CA LEU A 37 2.63 8.75 -5.41
C LEU A 37 1.52 8.44 -4.40
N SER A 38 0.46 7.81 -4.89
CA SER A 38 -0.66 7.37 -4.08
C SER A 38 -0.97 5.89 -4.31
N SER A 39 -1.48 5.21 -3.28
CA SER A 39 -1.88 3.81 -3.38
C SER A 39 -2.83 3.38 -2.26
N ASP A 40 -3.71 2.43 -2.54
CA ASP A 40 -4.58 1.79 -1.52
C ASP A 40 -3.99 0.45 -1.10
N PHE A 41 -4.07 0.10 0.18
CA PHE A 41 -3.58 -1.14 0.74
C PHE A 41 -4.72 -1.88 1.45
N ILE A 42 -4.68 -3.21 1.36
CA ILE A 42 -5.52 -4.07 2.18
C ILE A 42 -4.62 -4.97 3.02
N THR A 43 -4.96 -5.15 4.31
CA THR A 43 -4.30 -6.10 5.19
C THR A 43 -5.22 -7.27 5.49
N GLY A 44 -4.63 -8.43 5.78
CA GLY A 44 -5.37 -9.60 6.21
C GLY A 44 -6.20 -10.24 5.10
N PHE A 45 -5.75 -10.13 3.85
CA PHE A 45 -6.41 -10.80 2.74
C PHE A 45 -6.33 -12.33 2.89
N CYS A 46 -7.28 -13.06 2.32
CA CYS A 46 -7.31 -14.53 2.34
C CYS A 46 -5.96 -15.15 1.94
N GLY A 47 -5.36 -15.94 2.83
CA GLY A 47 -4.07 -16.59 2.67
C GLY A 47 -2.84 -15.70 2.94
N GLU A 48 -3.01 -14.47 3.42
CA GLU A 48 -1.88 -13.57 3.73
C GLU A 48 -1.05 -14.08 4.92
N THR A 49 0.21 -14.42 4.64
CA THR A 49 1.18 -14.86 5.64
C THR A 49 1.87 -13.68 6.32
N GLU A 50 2.61 -13.95 7.40
CA GLU A 50 3.39 -12.89 8.06
C GLU A 50 4.52 -12.35 7.18
N ASP A 51 5.13 -13.19 6.35
CA ASP A 51 6.13 -12.74 5.36
C ASP A 51 5.48 -11.75 4.38
N ASP A 52 4.31 -12.08 3.83
CA ASP A 52 3.59 -11.21 2.89
C ASP A 52 3.28 -9.82 3.47
N HIS A 53 2.91 -9.80 4.75
CA HIS A 53 2.69 -8.57 5.50
C HIS A 53 3.98 -7.76 5.65
N LEU A 54 5.09 -8.40 6.05
CA LEU A 54 6.40 -7.74 6.16
C LEU A 54 6.91 -7.24 4.80
N GLN A 55 6.66 -7.96 3.71
CA GLN A 55 6.94 -7.49 2.36
C GLN A 55 6.17 -6.19 2.07
N THR A 56 4.89 -6.14 2.41
CA THR A 56 4.05 -4.94 2.23
C THR A 56 4.54 -3.76 3.08
N VAL A 57 4.94 -4.01 4.33
CA VAL A 57 5.57 -3.00 5.20
C VAL A 57 6.86 -2.46 4.59
N SER A 58 7.74 -3.35 4.10
CA SER A 58 9.00 -2.92 3.49
C SER A 58 8.77 -2.10 2.21
N LEU A 59 7.73 -2.41 1.44
CA LEU A 59 7.37 -1.65 0.25
C LEU A 59 6.91 -0.23 0.61
N LEU A 60 6.09 -0.05 1.66
CA LEU A 60 5.67 1.27 2.12
C LEU A 60 6.89 2.16 2.43
N ARG A 61 7.92 1.58 3.07
CA ARG A 61 9.18 2.26 3.37
C ARG A 61 10.01 2.58 2.14
N GLU A 62 10.06 1.65 1.19
CA GLU A 62 10.85 1.80 -0.05
C GLU A 62 10.22 2.83 -1.01
N VAL A 63 8.90 2.74 -1.18
CA VAL A 63 8.17 3.58 -2.14
C VAL A 63 7.78 4.92 -1.54
N GLN A 64 7.63 5.07 -0.22
CA GLN A 64 7.34 6.36 0.44
C GLN A 64 6.17 7.12 -0.22
N TYR A 65 4.98 6.52 -0.14
CA TYR A 65 3.76 7.11 -0.71
C TYR A 65 3.37 8.40 0.01
N ASN A 66 2.89 9.39 -0.74
CA ASN A 66 2.42 10.67 -0.21
C ASN A 66 0.99 10.57 0.33
N THR A 67 0.15 9.78 -0.34
CA THR A 67 -1.22 9.53 0.07
C THR A 67 -1.54 8.05 -0.03
N GLY A 68 -2.39 7.56 0.85
CA GLY A 68 -2.81 6.17 0.78
C GLY A 68 -4.01 5.86 1.63
N PHE A 69 -4.82 4.91 1.15
CA PHE A 69 -5.98 4.40 1.86
C PHE A 69 -5.70 2.98 2.33
N LEU A 70 -5.78 2.75 3.63
CA LEU A 70 -5.42 1.46 4.23
C LEU A 70 -6.65 0.86 4.90
N PHE A 71 -6.93 -0.41 4.58
CA PHE A 71 -8.12 -1.11 5.06
C PHE A 71 -7.79 -2.53 5.53
N ALA A 72 -8.45 -2.98 6.59
CA ALA A 72 -8.49 -4.40 6.89
C ALA A 72 -9.45 -5.11 5.91
N TYR A 73 -9.08 -6.31 5.46
CA TYR A 73 -9.89 -7.09 4.54
C TYR A 73 -11.21 -7.49 5.19
N SER A 74 -12.30 -7.10 4.56
CA SER A 74 -13.65 -7.56 4.86
C SER A 74 -14.21 -8.28 3.63
N MET A 75 -14.82 -9.45 3.87
CA MET A 75 -15.43 -10.20 2.80
C MET A 75 -16.68 -9.47 2.28
N ARG A 76 -16.78 -9.32 0.95
CA ARG A 76 -17.93 -8.67 0.30
C ARG A 76 -18.63 -9.64 -0.62
N GLN A 77 -19.96 -9.73 -0.50
CA GLN A 77 -20.80 -10.51 -1.40
C GLN A 77 -20.53 -10.12 -2.86
N LYS A 78 -20.61 -11.09 -3.78
CA LYS A 78 -20.35 -10.94 -5.24
C LYS A 78 -18.89 -10.70 -5.66
N THR A 79 -17.92 -10.79 -4.75
CA THR A 79 -16.50 -10.76 -5.13
C THR A 79 -15.98 -12.14 -5.50
N ARG A 80 -14.95 -12.23 -6.36
CA ARG A 80 -14.33 -13.54 -6.66
C ARG A 80 -13.72 -14.18 -5.41
N ALA A 81 -13.18 -13.36 -4.50
CA ALA A 81 -12.68 -13.81 -3.21
C ALA A 81 -13.79 -14.51 -2.41
N TYR A 82 -14.98 -13.89 -2.31
CA TYR A 82 -16.15 -14.50 -1.65
C TYR A 82 -16.51 -15.88 -2.21
N HIS A 83 -16.38 -16.09 -3.54
CA HIS A 83 -16.78 -17.35 -4.18
C HIS A 83 -15.69 -18.43 -4.20
N ARG A 84 -14.41 -18.07 -4.07
CA ARG A 84 -13.29 -18.99 -4.35
C ARG A 84 -12.24 -19.09 -3.26
N LEU A 85 -12.26 -18.20 -2.28
CA LEU A 85 -11.26 -18.13 -1.22
C LEU A 85 -11.95 -18.28 0.14
N LYS A 86 -11.24 -18.90 1.07
CA LYS A 86 -11.64 -18.95 2.47
C LYS A 86 -10.96 -17.79 3.19
N ASP A 87 -11.72 -17.04 3.98
CA ASP A 87 -11.15 -16.07 4.91
C ASP A 87 -10.58 -16.81 6.12
N ASP A 88 -9.26 -16.94 6.14
CA ASP A 88 -8.48 -17.74 7.08
C ASP A 88 -7.55 -16.89 7.96
N VAL A 89 -7.58 -15.56 7.79
CA VAL A 89 -6.85 -14.62 8.65
C VAL A 89 -7.78 -14.15 9.78
N PRO A 90 -7.42 -14.35 11.06
CA PRO A 90 -8.23 -13.87 12.19
C PRO A 90 -8.38 -12.34 12.18
N GLU A 91 -9.54 -11.83 12.60
CA GLU A 91 -9.83 -10.38 12.61
C GLU A 91 -8.80 -9.58 13.41
N GLU A 92 -8.38 -10.09 14.57
CA GLU A 92 -7.32 -9.48 15.40
C GLU A 92 -5.99 -9.32 14.65
N VAL A 93 -5.64 -10.28 13.79
CA VAL A 93 -4.43 -10.21 12.96
C VAL A 93 -4.60 -9.15 11.87
N LYS A 94 -5.77 -9.05 11.24
CA LYS A 94 -6.03 -8.02 10.23
C LYS A 94 -5.91 -6.62 10.80
N LEU A 95 -6.45 -6.40 11.99
CA LEU A 95 -6.42 -5.12 12.70
C LEU A 95 -5.00 -4.75 13.16
N ARG A 96 -4.26 -5.70 13.76
CA ARG A 96 -2.84 -5.48 14.11
C ARG A 96 -2.04 -5.06 12.87
N ARG A 97 -2.16 -5.82 11.77
CA ARG A 97 -1.45 -5.53 10.53
C ARG A 97 -1.83 -4.16 9.95
N LEU A 98 -3.12 -3.81 10.00
CA LEU A 98 -3.59 -2.48 9.57
C LEU A 98 -2.92 -1.37 10.38
N GLU A 99 -2.87 -1.50 11.70
CA GLU A 99 -2.26 -0.51 12.59
C GLU A 99 -0.76 -0.36 12.31
N GLU A 100 -0.04 -1.47 12.10
CA GLU A 100 1.37 -1.47 11.73
C GLU A 100 1.60 -0.73 10.39
N LEU A 101 0.79 -1.01 9.37
CA LEU A 101 0.89 -0.32 8.08
C LEU A 101 0.55 1.17 8.19
N ILE A 102 -0.49 1.54 8.95
CA ILE A 102 -0.86 2.95 9.19
C ILE A 102 0.30 3.69 9.86
N THR A 103 0.95 3.06 10.84
CA THR A 103 2.08 3.64 11.56
C THR A 103 3.23 3.93 10.60
N VAL A 104 3.65 2.92 9.83
CA VAL A 104 4.74 3.06 8.85
C VAL A 104 4.41 4.08 7.76
N PHE A 105 3.18 4.05 7.24
CA PHE A 105 2.74 5.03 6.25
C PHE A 105 2.82 6.46 6.80
N ARG A 106 2.34 6.70 8.02
CA ARG A 106 2.38 8.03 8.66
C ARG A 106 3.80 8.51 8.90
N GLU A 107 4.70 7.63 9.32
CA GLU A 107 6.12 7.96 9.49
C GLU A 107 6.74 8.45 8.18
N GLU A 108 6.55 7.72 7.09
CA GLU A 108 7.11 8.09 5.77
C GLU A 108 6.43 9.32 5.18
N ALA A 109 5.10 9.43 5.27
CA ALA A 109 4.36 10.59 4.81
C ALA A 109 4.76 11.87 5.59
N SER A 110 5.00 11.75 6.90
CA SER A 110 5.49 12.87 7.72
C SER A 110 6.89 13.32 7.27
N LYS A 111 7.81 12.38 7.05
CA LYS A 111 9.15 12.68 6.51
C LYS A 111 9.05 13.41 5.16
N ALA A 112 8.20 12.93 4.25
CA ALA A 112 7.99 13.54 2.95
C ALA A 112 7.42 14.97 3.09
N ASN A 113 6.39 15.16 3.91
CA ASN A 113 5.76 16.47 4.12
C ASN A 113 6.72 17.48 4.75
N GLN A 114 7.63 17.04 5.62
CA GLN A 114 8.63 17.90 6.24
C GLN A 114 9.56 18.54 5.20
N THR A 115 9.80 17.88 4.07
CA THR A 115 10.62 18.44 2.97
C THR A 115 9.97 19.62 2.27
N SER A 116 8.64 19.75 2.36
CA SER A 116 7.89 20.86 1.77
C SER A 116 7.90 22.13 2.62
N VAL A 117 8.38 22.05 3.88
CA VAL A 117 8.44 23.20 4.78
C VAL A 117 9.47 24.20 4.27
N GLY A 118 9.02 25.45 4.06
CA GLY A 118 9.85 26.53 3.51
C GLY A 118 9.87 26.60 1.98
N CYS A 119 9.17 25.69 1.29
CA CYS A 119 9.00 25.75 -0.17
C CYS A 119 7.77 26.56 -0.57
N THR A 120 7.85 27.27 -1.70
CA THR A 120 6.69 27.89 -2.34
C THR A 120 5.88 26.83 -3.08
N GLN A 121 4.58 26.75 -2.81
CA GLN A 121 3.65 25.79 -3.42
C GLN A 121 2.55 26.53 -4.19
N LEU A 122 2.08 25.94 -5.29
CA LEU A 122 0.88 26.40 -5.98
C LEU A 122 -0.34 25.94 -5.19
N VAL A 123 -1.24 26.88 -4.87
CA VAL A 123 -2.43 26.62 -4.04
C VAL A 123 -3.69 26.94 -4.85
N LEU A 124 -4.67 26.04 -4.79
CA LEU A 124 -6.03 26.28 -5.25
C LEU A 124 -6.89 26.71 -4.06
N VAL A 125 -7.59 27.85 -4.19
CA VAL A 125 -8.51 28.35 -3.16
C VAL A 125 -9.92 27.88 -3.50
N GLU A 126 -10.53 27.11 -2.61
CA GLU A 126 -11.90 26.59 -2.75
C GLU A 126 -12.72 26.94 -1.48
N GLY A 127 -14.01 27.23 -1.66
CA GLY A 127 -14.96 27.64 -0.61
C GLY A 127 -16.41 27.53 -1.07
#